data_AF-A0A6V7NKU4-F1
#
_entry.id   AF-A0A6V7NKU4-F1
#
_cell.length_a   1.000
_cell.length_b   1.000
_cell.length_c   1.000
_cell.angle_alpha   90.00
_cell.angle_beta   90.00
_cell.angle_gamma   90.00
#
_symmetry.space_group_name_H-M   'P 1'
#
loop_
_entity.id
_entity.type
_entity.pdbx_description
1 polymer ?
#
loop_
_entity_poly.entity_id
_entity_poly.type
_entity_poly.pdbx_seq_one_letter_code
_entity_poly.pdbx_strand_id
1 'polypeptide(L)'
;MNDMNMRADPSRGYPGRTYRFYTGEVVFSFGYGLSYSNYSYRSLSAPERISFSELYSEADIGRKLAYAERDGCGHMKIEEISSCDALRFSVHVTVSNHGSMDGSHTVLLFVRSRNNTKGSPLKQLLVLRECIHLLVKLLKL
;
A
#
# COMPACT_ATOMS: atom_id res chain seq x y z
N MET A 1 4.20 11.75 -27.93
CA MET A 1 3.96 11.34 -26.53
C MET A 1 5.32 10.92 -25.97
N ASN A 2 6.11 11.89 -25.47
CA ASN A 2 7.57 11.69 -25.33
C ASN A 2 8.05 11.67 -23.89
N ASP A 3 7.22 12.12 -22.94
CA ASP A 3 7.55 12.08 -21.52
C ASP A 3 7.08 10.74 -20.93
N MET A 4 8.01 9.95 -20.37
CA MET A 4 7.72 8.67 -19.72
C MET A 4 7.85 8.72 -18.20
N ASN A 5 8.07 9.91 -17.62
CA ASN A 5 8.20 10.07 -16.18
C ASN A 5 6.86 9.78 -15.48
N MET A 6 6.89 8.96 -14.44
CA MET A 6 5.68 8.65 -13.66
C MET A 6 5.38 9.70 -12.58
N ARG A 7 6.43 10.37 -12.08
CA ARG A 7 6.36 11.30 -10.94
C ARG A 7 5.88 12.68 -11.37
N ALA A 8 5.16 13.36 -10.47
CA ALA A 8 4.80 14.75 -10.68
C ALA A 8 6.03 15.66 -10.66
N ASP A 9 6.02 16.66 -11.54
CA ASP A 9 7.00 17.73 -11.60
C ASP A 9 6.27 19.09 -11.60
N PRO A 10 6.14 19.72 -10.42
CA PRO A 10 5.49 21.02 -10.29
C PRO A 10 6.15 22.13 -11.12
N SER A 11 7.47 22.04 -11.37
CA SER A 11 8.20 23.07 -12.12
C SER A 11 7.78 23.12 -13.60
N ARG A 12 7.33 21.99 -14.13
CA ARG A 12 6.84 21.83 -15.52
C ARG A 12 5.31 21.78 -15.59
N GLY A 13 4.62 21.97 -14.47
CA GLY A 13 3.16 21.79 -14.37
C GLY A 13 2.70 20.36 -14.66
N TYR A 14 3.59 19.36 -14.51
CA TYR A 14 3.29 17.97 -14.80
C TYR A 14 2.73 17.27 -13.56
N PRO A 15 1.46 16.80 -13.57
CA PRO A 15 0.81 16.28 -12.36
C PRO A 15 1.20 14.83 -12.04
N GLY A 16 2.09 14.19 -12.80
CA GLY A 16 2.43 12.78 -12.66
C GLY A 16 1.41 11.85 -13.33
N ARG A 17 1.59 10.54 -13.17
CA ARG A 17 0.73 9.50 -13.77
C ARG A 17 0.32 8.46 -12.75
N THR A 18 -0.84 7.84 -13.02
CA THR A 18 -1.46 6.78 -12.21
C THR A 18 -1.84 7.22 -10.80
N TYR A 19 -2.63 6.39 -10.11
CA TYR A 19 -3.01 6.64 -8.72
C TYR A 19 -1.83 6.79 -7.75
N ARG A 20 -0.64 6.32 -8.15
CA ARG A 20 0.57 6.37 -7.31
C ARG A 20 1.16 7.76 -7.24
N PHE A 21 1.06 8.57 -8.30
CA PHE A 21 1.79 9.85 -8.38
C PHE A 21 0.96 11.01 -8.91
N TYR A 22 -0.26 10.76 -9.40
CA TYR A 22 -1.11 11.79 -9.95
C TYR A 22 -1.60 12.74 -8.84
N THR A 23 -1.30 14.03 -8.96
CA THR A 23 -1.67 15.08 -8.00
C THR A 23 -2.80 15.98 -8.48
N GLY A 24 -3.37 15.71 -9.66
CA GLY A 24 -4.51 16.47 -10.20
C GLY A 24 -5.86 15.99 -9.64
N GLU A 25 -6.93 16.60 -10.13
CA GLU A 25 -8.30 16.23 -9.75
C GLU A 25 -8.72 14.90 -10.38
N VAL A 26 -9.41 14.07 -9.59
CA VAL A 26 -9.81 12.72 -9.98
C VAL A 26 -11.32 12.59 -9.84
N VAL A 27 -12.00 12.30 -10.94
CA VAL A 27 -13.46 12.08 -10.94
C VAL A 27 -13.80 10.72 -10.30
N PHE A 28 -13.12 9.66 -10.72
CA PHE A 28 -13.21 8.33 -10.13
C PHE A 28 -11.82 7.80 -9.82
N SER A 29 -11.56 7.55 -8.53
CA SER A 29 -10.24 7.10 -8.10
C SER A 29 -9.99 5.64 -8.47
N PHE A 30 -8.72 5.28 -8.63
CA PHE A 30 -8.34 3.90 -8.84
C PHE A 30 -8.83 3.03 -7.66
N GLY A 31 -9.56 1.97 -8.01
CA GLY A 31 -10.19 1.08 -7.03
C GLY A 31 -11.59 1.52 -6.61
N TYR A 32 -12.13 2.62 -7.16
CA TYR A 32 -13.54 2.96 -6.98
C TYR A 32 -14.42 1.91 -7.67
N GLY A 33 -15.43 1.43 -6.95
CA GLY A 33 -16.37 0.45 -7.44
C GLY A 33 -17.66 0.52 -6.63
N LEU A 34 -18.77 0.23 -7.30
CA LEU A 34 -20.10 0.15 -6.69
C LEU A 34 -20.51 -1.32 -6.58
N SER A 35 -21.36 -1.61 -5.60
CA SER A 35 -22.00 -2.90 -5.42
C SER A 35 -23.51 -2.70 -5.32
N TYR A 36 -24.27 -3.74 -5.68
CA TYR A 36 -25.71 -3.77 -5.47
C TYR A 36 -26.11 -4.02 -4.00
N SER A 37 -25.13 -4.22 -3.12
CA SER A 37 -25.32 -4.33 -1.67
C SER A 37 -24.37 -3.42 -0.90
N ASN A 38 -24.68 -3.18 0.39
CA ASN A 38 -23.92 -2.31 1.28
C ASN A 38 -23.02 -3.11 2.20
N TYR A 39 -21.72 -2.81 2.24
CA TYR A 39 -20.74 -3.50 3.08
C TYR A 39 -20.13 -2.56 4.13
N SER A 40 -19.83 -3.10 5.31
CA SER A 40 -19.04 -2.40 6.34
C SER A 40 -17.78 -3.17 6.71
N TYR A 41 -16.76 -2.43 7.15
CA TYR A 41 -15.50 -2.97 7.67
C TYR A 41 -15.49 -2.77 9.18
N ARG A 42 -15.33 -3.86 9.96
CA ARG A 42 -15.49 -3.81 11.42
C ARG A 42 -14.20 -4.00 12.20
N SER A 43 -13.37 -4.96 11.81
CA SER A 43 -12.09 -5.20 12.45
C SER A 43 -10.98 -5.15 11.40
N LEU A 44 -9.98 -4.31 11.68
CA LEU A 44 -8.72 -4.26 10.98
C LEU A 44 -7.64 -4.58 12.01
N SER A 45 -6.99 -5.73 11.89
CA SER A 45 -5.82 -6.07 12.69
C SER A 45 -4.61 -6.18 11.77
N ALA A 46 -3.62 -5.33 12.00
CA ALA A 46 -2.34 -5.34 11.31
C ALA A 46 -1.24 -5.09 12.34
N PRO A 47 0.01 -5.55 12.09
CA PRO A 47 1.13 -5.17 12.93
C PRO A 47 1.30 -3.65 12.93
N GLU A 48 1.44 -3.05 14.12
CA GLU A 48 1.71 -1.62 14.27
C GLU A 48 3.11 -1.25 13.73
N ARG A 49 4.05 -2.19 13.86
CA ARG A 49 5.42 -2.07 13.37
C ARG A 49 5.80 -3.32 12.61
N ILE A 50 6.44 -3.12 11.47
CA ILE A 50 7.13 -4.17 10.72
C ILE A 50 8.61 -3.98 11.02
N SER A 51 9.17 -4.87 11.83
CA SER A 51 10.61 -4.88 12.12
C SER A 51 11.35 -5.66 11.05
N PHE A 52 12.30 -5.02 10.41
CA PHE A 52 13.16 -5.62 9.39
C PHE A 52 14.43 -6.25 9.98
N SER A 53 14.44 -6.50 11.30
CA SER A 53 15.65 -6.83 12.08
C SER A 53 16.30 -8.16 11.69
N GLU A 54 15.56 -9.08 11.08
CA GLU A 54 16.07 -10.39 10.62
C GLU A 54 16.71 -10.34 9.22
N LEU A 55 16.79 -9.16 8.60
CA LEU A 55 17.36 -8.97 7.27
C LEU A 55 18.82 -8.52 7.30
N TYR A 56 19.43 -8.45 8.48
CA TYR A 56 20.80 -7.97 8.67
C TYR A 56 21.74 -9.12 8.99
N SER A 57 22.86 -9.21 8.27
CA SER A 57 24.06 -9.80 8.86
C SER A 57 24.60 -8.83 9.92
N GLU A 58 25.12 -9.33 11.05
CA GLU A 58 25.67 -8.50 12.14
C GLU A 58 26.73 -7.50 11.65
N ALA A 59 27.37 -7.75 10.50
CA ALA A 59 28.38 -6.89 9.88
C ALA A 59 27.82 -5.61 9.21
N ASP A 60 26.53 -5.55 8.88
CA ASP A 60 25.94 -4.43 8.10
C ASP A 60 25.23 -3.39 8.96
N ILE A 61 24.97 -3.69 10.24
CA ILE A 61 24.26 -2.83 11.19
C ILE A 61 25.04 -1.52 11.43
N GLY A 62 26.38 -1.58 11.44
CA GLY A 62 27.24 -0.42 11.67
C GLY A 62 27.32 0.59 10.50
N ARG A 63 27.00 0.17 9.27
CA ARG A 63 27.13 1.04 8.07
C ARG A 63 25.83 1.77 7.70
N LYS A 64 24.67 1.31 8.19
CA LYS A 64 23.36 1.68 7.63
C LYS A 64 22.67 2.87 8.31
N LEU A 65 23.04 3.22 9.55
CA LEU A 65 22.55 4.44 10.21
C LEU A 65 23.02 5.72 9.51
N ALA A 66 24.10 5.67 8.73
CA ALA A 66 24.69 6.83 8.05
C ALA A 66 23.96 7.27 6.77
N TYR A 67 23.12 6.43 6.15
CA TYR A 67 22.39 6.76 4.91
C TYR A 67 20.95 7.23 5.14
N ALA A 68 20.39 6.97 6.31
CA ALA A 68 19.04 7.42 6.68
C ALA A 68 18.98 8.93 7.01
N GLU A 69 20.11 9.55 7.33
CA GLU A 69 20.15 10.93 7.84
C GLU A 69 20.15 12.03 6.76
N ARG A 70 20.53 11.75 5.50
CA ARG A 70 20.67 12.84 4.50
C ARG A 70 19.39 13.23 3.75
N ASP A 71 18.45 12.31 3.56
CA ASP A 71 17.31 12.53 2.63
C ASP A 71 15.93 12.20 3.24
N GLY A 72 15.85 11.96 4.56
CA GLY A 72 14.60 11.76 5.29
C GLY A 72 13.77 10.51 4.92
N CYS A 73 14.28 9.68 4.00
CA CYS A 73 13.70 8.41 3.59
C CYS A 73 14.71 7.26 3.71
N GLY A 74 14.44 6.33 4.62
CA GLY A 74 15.11 5.03 4.60
C GLY A 74 14.67 4.24 3.38
N HIS A 75 15.59 3.95 2.47
CA HIS A 75 15.39 2.99 1.40
C HIS A 75 16.23 1.75 1.67
N MET A 76 15.68 0.58 1.35
CA MET A 76 16.38 -0.70 1.47
C MET A 76 16.74 -1.17 0.07
N LYS A 77 18.00 -1.50 -0.17
CA LYS A 77 18.38 -2.18 -1.42
C LYS A 77 17.82 -3.60 -1.39
N ILE A 78 17.18 -4.00 -2.49
CA ILE A 78 16.56 -5.33 -2.60
C ILE A 78 17.62 -6.44 -2.50
N GLU A 79 18.84 -6.16 -2.94
CA GLU A 79 19.99 -7.06 -2.87
C GLU A 79 20.40 -7.41 -1.43
N GLU A 80 20.04 -6.60 -0.45
CA GLU A 80 20.34 -6.81 0.97
C GLU A 80 19.27 -7.65 1.68
N ILE A 81 18.23 -8.11 0.96
CA ILE A 81 17.14 -8.92 1.51
C ILE A 81 17.47 -10.40 1.30
N SER A 82 17.78 -11.12 2.37
CA SER A 82 18.09 -12.55 2.35
C SER A 82 16.90 -13.42 1.91
N SER A 83 15.67 -13.04 2.30
CA SER A 83 14.44 -13.68 1.86
C SER A 83 13.24 -12.74 1.93
N CYS A 84 12.38 -12.79 0.91
CA CYS A 84 11.10 -12.08 0.90
C CYS A 84 10.10 -12.62 1.94
N ASP A 85 10.32 -13.83 2.47
CA ASP A 85 9.44 -14.41 3.49
C ASP A 85 9.51 -13.66 4.82
N ALA A 86 10.68 -13.11 5.16
CA ALA A 86 10.88 -12.28 6.36
C ALA A 86 10.14 -10.93 6.29
N LEU A 87 9.60 -10.58 5.11
CA LEU A 87 8.81 -9.37 4.88
C LEU A 87 7.30 -9.60 4.92
N ARG A 88 6.88 -10.84 5.13
CA ARG A 88 5.46 -11.17 5.20
C ARG A 88 4.87 -10.77 6.53
N PHE A 89 3.74 -10.11 6.46
CA PHE A 89 2.87 -9.84 7.60
C PHE A 89 1.44 -10.16 7.21
N SER A 90 0.61 -10.47 8.20
CA SER A 90 -0.80 -10.72 7.96
C SER A 90 -1.65 -9.53 8.36
N VAL A 91 -2.61 -9.17 7.51
CA VAL A 91 -3.65 -8.20 7.83
C VAL A 91 -4.99 -8.90 7.89
N HIS A 92 -5.69 -8.76 9.01
CA HIS A 92 -7.02 -9.32 9.18
C HIS A 92 -8.07 -8.24 8.97
N VAL A 93 -8.98 -8.48 8.04
CA VAL A 93 -10.09 -7.57 7.73
C VAL A 93 -11.41 -8.32 7.82
N THR A 94 -12.36 -7.82 8.61
CA THR A 94 -13.72 -8.36 8.63
C THR A 94 -14.66 -7.49 7.82
N VAL A 95 -15.31 -8.09 6.83
CA VAL A 95 -16.32 -7.46 5.98
C VAL A 95 -17.68 -8.08 6.26
N SER A 96 -18.72 -7.24 6.42
CA SER A 96 -20.10 -7.69 6.61
C SER A 96 -21.04 -7.03 5.61
N ASN A 97 -21.90 -7.84 5.00
CA ASN A 97 -22.98 -7.39 4.12
C ASN A 97 -24.18 -6.94 4.97
N HIS A 98 -24.70 -5.75 4.69
CA HIS A 98 -25.87 -5.15 5.34
C HIS A 98 -26.96 -4.76 4.36
N GLY A 99 -26.77 -4.99 3.06
CA GLY A 99 -27.84 -4.78 2.10
C GLY A 99 -28.75 -5.99 1.98
N SER A 100 -29.85 -5.80 1.26
CA SER A 100 -30.88 -6.82 1.03
C SER A 100 -30.52 -7.82 -0.07
N MET A 101 -29.39 -7.64 -0.75
CA MET A 101 -28.93 -8.50 -1.83
C MET A 101 -27.64 -9.22 -1.45
N ASP A 102 -27.53 -10.48 -1.87
CA ASP A 102 -26.26 -11.17 -1.90
C ASP A 102 -25.36 -10.54 -2.97
N GLY A 103 -24.05 -10.55 -2.71
CA GLY A 103 -23.07 -10.02 -3.65
C GLY A 103 -21.66 -10.46 -3.33
N SER A 104 -20.76 -10.18 -4.27
CA SER A 104 -19.33 -10.19 -4.03
C SER A 104 -18.83 -8.80 -3.67
N HIS A 105 -17.71 -8.74 -2.94
CA HIS A 105 -17.08 -7.50 -2.54
C HIS A 105 -15.57 -7.59 -2.70
N THR A 106 -14.97 -6.59 -3.35
CA THR A 106 -13.53 -6.54 -3.62
C THR A 106 -12.83 -5.63 -2.62
N VAL A 107 -11.81 -6.15 -1.96
CA VAL A 107 -10.99 -5.43 -0.99
C VAL A 107 -9.61 -5.16 -1.59
N LEU A 108 -9.21 -3.89 -1.58
CA LEU A 108 -7.90 -3.41 -2.04
C LEU A 108 -7.11 -2.90 -0.84
N LEU A 109 -5.98 -3.55 -0.54
CA LEU A 109 -5.08 -3.12 0.53
C LEU A 109 -3.97 -2.25 -0.05
N PHE A 110 -3.88 -1.01 0.41
CA PHE A 110 -2.85 -0.06 0.02
C PHE A 110 -1.89 0.24 1.18
N VAL A 111 -0.60 0.40 0.86
CA VAL A 111 0.40 0.98 1.77
C VAL A 111 0.66 2.44 1.40
N ARG A 112 0.87 3.27 2.42
CA ARG A 112 1.24 4.68 2.27
C ARG A 112 2.35 5.02 3.26
N SER A 113 3.38 5.73 2.78
CA SER A 113 4.41 6.28 3.65
C SER A 113 3.85 7.44 4.48
N ARG A 114 4.21 7.51 5.76
CA ARG A 114 3.86 8.63 6.64
C ARG A 114 4.56 9.92 6.22
N ASN A 115 5.80 9.80 5.75
CA ASN A 115 6.58 10.91 5.21
C ASN A 115 6.37 10.96 3.71
N ASN A 116 5.62 11.97 3.25
CA ASN A 116 5.36 12.21 1.84
C ASN A 116 6.50 13.04 1.25
N THR A 117 7.66 12.40 1.05
CA THR A 117 8.80 13.06 0.42
C THR A 117 8.53 13.32 -1.05
N LYS A 118 9.22 14.33 -1.61
CA LYS A 118 9.04 14.74 -2.99
C LYS A 118 9.31 13.54 -3.92
N GLY A 119 8.30 13.17 -4.71
CA GLY A 119 8.40 12.05 -5.65
C GLY A 119 8.15 10.66 -5.05
N SER A 120 7.79 10.56 -3.77
CA SER A 120 7.29 9.32 -3.18
C SER A 120 5.88 8.97 -3.70
N PRO A 121 5.51 7.69 -3.78
CA PRO A 121 4.14 7.30 -4.15
C PRO A 121 3.13 7.73 -3.07
N LEU A 122 1.99 8.29 -3.49
CA LEU A 122 0.86 8.66 -2.63
C LEU A 122 0.30 7.44 -1.89
N LYS A 123 0.18 6.31 -2.60
CA LYS A 123 -0.17 4.99 -2.07
C LYS A 123 0.26 3.92 -3.07
N GLN A 124 0.43 2.69 -2.61
CA GLN A 124 0.76 1.53 -3.45
C GLN A 124 -0.13 0.35 -3.08
N LEU A 125 -0.75 -0.28 -4.09
CA LEU A 125 -1.52 -1.49 -3.90
C LEU A 125 -0.59 -2.64 -3.50
N LEU A 126 -0.89 -3.32 -2.40
CA LEU A 126 -0.20 -4.52 -1.96
C LEU A 126 -0.95 -5.77 -2.43
N VAL A 127 -2.25 -5.83 -2.14
CA VAL A 127 -3.06 -7.03 -2.36
C VAL A 127 -4.47 -6.64 -2.81
N LEU A 128 -5.02 -7.46 -3.70
CA LEU A 128 -6.42 -7.51 -4.07
C LEU A 128 -7.00 -8.86 -3.63
N ARG A 129 -8.14 -8.83 -2.93
CA ARG A 129 -8.93 -10.04 -2.62
C ARG A 129 -10.40 -9.81 -2.93
N GLU A 130 -11.03 -10.85 -3.46
CA GLU A 130 -12.48 -10.91 -3.66
C GLU A 130 -13.13 -11.74 -2.55
N CYS A 131 -14.23 -11.24 -1.99
CA CYS A 131 -15.07 -11.93 -1.03
C CYS A 131 -16.40 -12.30 -1.66
N ILE A 132 -16.71 -13.60 -1.71
CA ILE A 132 -17.92 -14.13 -2.32
C ILE A 132 -18.83 -14.70 -1.22
N HIS A 133 -20.11 -14.35 -1.16
CA HIS A 133 -21.10 -14.76 -0.14
C HIS A 133 -20.67 -14.44 1.31
N LEU A 134 -21.09 -13.27 1.82
CA LEU A 134 -20.69 -12.74 3.13
C LEU A 134 -21.87 -12.74 4.13
N LEU A 135 -21.83 -13.61 5.14
CA LEU A 135 -22.56 -13.40 6.40
C LEU A 135 -21.63 -12.75 7.45
N VAL A 136 -20.39 -13.25 7.61
CA VAL A 136 -19.19 -12.58 8.14
C VAL A 136 -17.99 -13.37 7.60
N LYS A 137 -16.99 -12.73 6.98
CA LYS A 137 -15.72 -13.41 6.65
C LYS A 137 -14.51 -12.66 7.19
N LEU A 138 -13.60 -13.44 7.77
CA LEU A 138 -12.26 -13.02 8.16
C LEU A 138 -11.35 -13.14 6.93
N LEU A 139 -10.87 -12.01 6.39
CA LEU A 139 -9.82 -12.01 5.38
C LEU A 139 -8.47 -12.01 6.07
N LYS A 140 -7.66 -13.02 5.82
CA LYS A 140 -6.22 -12.98 6.09
C LYS A 140 -5.52 -12.59 4.78
N LEU A 141 -5.00 -11.37 4.74
CA LEU A 141 -4.18 -10.84 3.64
C LEU A 141 -2.72 -11.14 3.92
#